data_AF-E5L8H0-F1
#
_entry.id   AF-E5L8H0-F1
#
_cell.length_a   1.000
_cell.length_b   1.000
_cell.length_c   1.000
_cell.angle_alpha   90.00
_cell.angle_beta   90.00
_cell.angle_gamma   90.00
#
_symmetry.space_group_name_H-M   'P 1'
#
loop_
_entity.id
_entity.type
_entity.pdbx_description
1 polymer ?
#
loop_
_entity_poly.entity_id
_entity_poly.type
_entity_poly.pdbx_seq_one_letter_code
_entity_poly.pdbx_strand_id
1 'polypeptide(L)'
;GAVSRVMSFPVTKEIKMNISAKILLLMENVINYIAFNDTTNMGHTQKLHQMNILKHCCSFGHKGCLKEAERLSLDISSGSPEKRSALLCTVVKLGNSSVWESVLGRYENAKSPAWALLMLRSLACTNNETLTKRLLKLLFTDKVRRHDIVNIITLISSSSDGADIVFTYFIENIYNIYQRFGEFTSLRKIMRSISKYMTQSHLTELKQITLPQSYAALKLNDFIKSSEKSQSWRNNAAKQLTLYVMGGGNVSTPFYQTFSHGKLH
;
A
#
# COMPACT_ATOMS: atom_id res chain seq x y z
N GLY A 1 9.89 4.86 -1.07
CA GLY A 1 9.47 5.93 -0.14
C GLY A 1 8.85 7.11 -0.85
N ALA A 2 9.65 7.93 -1.55
CA ALA A 2 9.21 9.17 -2.18
C ALA A 2 8.11 8.98 -3.25
N VAL A 3 8.29 8.02 -4.17
CA VAL A 3 7.31 7.78 -5.25
C VAL A 3 5.94 7.38 -4.71
N SER A 4 5.88 6.47 -3.74
CA SER A 4 4.61 6.09 -3.10
C SER A 4 3.90 7.27 -2.43
N ARG A 5 4.64 8.26 -1.92
CA ARG A 5 4.09 9.50 -1.34
C ARG A 5 3.54 10.43 -2.43
N VAL A 6 4.25 10.61 -3.54
CA VAL A 6 3.77 11.39 -4.69
C VAL A 6 2.49 10.76 -5.26
N MET A 7 2.46 9.43 -5.40
CA MET A 7 1.29 8.71 -5.94
C MET A 7 0.06 8.74 -5.03
N SER A 8 0.19 9.15 -3.76
CA SER A 8 -0.96 9.37 -2.86
C SER A 8 -1.52 10.78 -2.91
N PHE A 9 -0.92 11.70 -3.66
CA PHE A 9 -1.47 13.04 -3.76
C PHE A 9 -2.85 13.00 -4.45
N PRO A 10 -3.77 13.91 -4.07
CA PRO A 10 -5.09 14.01 -4.65
C PRO A 10 -5.02 14.69 -6.04
N VAL A 11 -4.35 14.02 -6.97
CA VAL A 11 -4.26 14.39 -8.39
C VAL A 11 -5.11 13.45 -9.24
N THR A 12 -5.46 13.88 -10.45
CA THR A 12 -6.29 13.10 -11.37
C THR A 12 -5.62 11.78 -11.77
N LYS A 13 -6.44 10.81 -12.21
CA LYS A 13 -5.94 9.52 -12.72
C LYS A 13 -4.95 9.71 -13.87
N GLU A 14 -5.23 10.67 -14.75
CA GLU A 14 -4.36 11.02 -15.88
C GLU A 14 -2.97 11.47 -15.42
N ILE A 15 -2.89 12.36 -14.42
CA ILE A 15 -1.60 12.81 -13.87
C ILE A 15 -0.84 11.62 -13.26
N LYS A 16 -1.53 10.73 -12.53
CA LYS A 16 -0.91 9.51 -11.98
C LYS A 16 -0.38 8.59 -13.09
N MET A 17 -1.10 8.48 -14.21
CA MET A 17 -0.65 7.71 -15.38
C MET A 17 0.58 8.34 -16.03
N ASN A 18 0.61 9.66 -16.23
CA ASN A 18 1.76 10.37 -16.80
C ASN A 18 3.01 10.24 -15.92
N ILE A 19 2.85 10.35 -14.59
CA ILE A 19 3.94 10.12 -13.64
C ILE A 19 4.45 8.68 -13.73
N SER A 20 3.54 7.70 -13.78
CA SER A 20 3.89 6.28 -13.88
C SER A 20 4.66 5.98 -15.17
N ALA A 21 4.21 6.52 -16.31
CA ALA A 21 4.88 6.39 -17.60
C ALA A 21 6.29 6.99 -17.58
N LYS A 22 6.44 8.20 -17.03
CA LYS A 22 7.75 8.87 -16.91
C LYS A 22 8.72 8.09 -16.02
N ILE A 23 8.23 7.49 -14.92
CA ILE A 23 9.05 6.65 -14.05
C ILE A 23 9.48 5.37 -14.78
N LEU A 24 8.57 4.72 -15.51
CA LEU A 24 8.92 3.53 -16.29
C LEU A 24 9.98 3.82 -17.35
N LEU A 25 9.89 4.97 -18.02
CA LEU A 25 10.92 5.43 -18.97
C LEU A 25 12.30 5.59 -18.30
N LEU A 26 12.34 6.23 -17.12
CA LEU A 26 13.59 6.37 -16.35
C LEU A 26 14.18 5.03 -15.89
N MET A 27 13.33 4.01 -15.74
CA MET A 27 13.72 2.66 -15.32
C MET A 27 14.02 1.73 -16.51
N GLU A 28 13.81 2.14 -17.76
CA GLU A 28 13.82 1.24 -18.93
C GLU A 28 15.11 0.41 -19.04
N ASN A 29 16.27 1.04 -18.92
CA ASN A 29 17.56 0.35 -18.99
C ASN A 29 17.70 -0.75 -17.94
N VAL A 30 17.31 -0.46 -16.69
CA VAL A 30 17.43 -1.45 -15.60
C VAL A 30 16.36 -2.55 -15.70
N ILE A 31 15.19 -2.22 -16.26
CA ILE A 31 14.13 -3.19 -16.55
C ILE A 31 14.62 -4.21 -17.57
N ASN A 32 15.19 -3.73 -18.68
CA ASN A 32 15.67 -4.59 -19.77
C ASN A 32 16.84 -5.48 -19.34
N TYR A 33 17.70 -4.99 -18.44
CA TYR A 33 18.88 -5.74 -18.00
C TYR A 33 18.58 -6.78 -16.88
N ILE A 34 17.68 -6.46 -15.95
CA ILE A 34 17.50 -7.25 -14.70
C ILE A 34 16.11 -7.86 -14.57
N ALA A 35 15.04 -7.13 -14.89
CA ALA A 35 13.69 -7.47 -14.41
C ALA A 35 13.20 -8.84 -14.92
N PHE A 36 13.46 -9.15 -16.20
CA PHE A 36 12.98 -10.37 -16.86
C PHE A 36 14.12 -11.37 -17.16
N ASN A 37 15.26 -11.20 -16.52
CA ASN A 37 16.39 -12.10 -16.68
C ASN A 37 16.26 -13.31 -15.74
N ASP A 38 16.14 -14.51 -16.31
CA ASP A 38 15.91 -15.77 -15.58
C ASP A 38 17.20 -16.56 -15.29
N THR A 39 18.35 -15.93 -15.44
CA THR A 39 19.64 -16.56 -15.18
C THR A 39 19.77 -17.01 -13.72
N THR A 40 20.16 -18.28 -13.55
CA THR A 40 20.31 -18.92 -12.24
C THR A 40 21.53 -18.44 -11.46
N ASN A 41 22.48 -17.75 -12.11
CA ASN A 41 23.75 -17.30 -11.54
C ASN A 41 23.74 -15.86 -11.00
N MET A 42 22.57 -15.33 -10.62
CA MET A 42 22.48 -14.00 -10.00
C MET A 42 22.96 -14.03 -8.54
N GLY A 43 23.80 -13.07 -8.18
CA GLY A 43 24.18 -12.81 -6.80
C GLY A 43 22.99 -12.32 -5.94
N HIS A 44 23.10 -12.40 -4.61
CA HIS A 44 22.03 -12.02 -3.68
C HIS A 44 21.49 -10.59 -3.94
N THR A 45 22.39 -9.63 -4.12
CA THR A 45 22.05 -8.23 -4.41
C THR A 45 21.26 -8.07 -5.72
N GLN A 46 21.64 -8.81 -6.76
CA GLN A 46 20.94 -8.77 -8.04
C GLN A 46 19.52 -9.35 -7.94
N LYS A 47 19.34 -10.45 -7.21
CA LYS A 47 18.02 -11.03 -6.93
C LYS A 47 17.12 -10.05 -6.16
N LEU A 48 17.68 -9.35 -5.17
CA LEU A 48 16.95 -8.32 -4.43
C LEU A 48 16.57 -7.13 -5.32
N HIS A 49 17.47 -6.69 -6.20
CA HIS A 49 17.16 -5.66 -7.19
C HIS A 49 16.07 -6.10 -8.15
N GLN A 50 16.16 -7.31 -8.69
CA GLN A 50 15.14 -7.88 -9.58
C GLN A 50 13.76 -7.86 -8.94
N MET A 51 13.64 -8.36 -7.71
CA MET A 51 12.38 -8.35 -6.96
C MET A 51 11.82 -6.91 -6.81
N ASN A 52 12.67 -5.95 -6.44
CA ASN A 52 12.25 -4.56 -6.25
C ASN A 52 11.84 -3.89 -7.57
N ILE A 53 12.60 -4.10 -8.65
CA ILE A 53 12.29 -3.55 -9.97
C ILE A 53 10.96 -4.11 -10.46
N LEU A 54 10.78 -5.44 -10.44
CA LEU A 54 9.53 -6.09 -10.84
C LEU A 54 8.33 -5.55 -10.06
N LYS A 55 8.45 -5.41 -8.73
CA LYS A 55 7.39 -4.83 -7.90
C LYS A 55 6.99 -3.42 -8.36
N HIS A 56 7.98 -2.58 -8.70
CA HIS A 56 7.73 -1.23 -9.18
C HIS A 56 7.13 -1.23 -10.60
N CYS A 57 7.67 -2.04 -11.51
CA CYS A 57 7.15 -2.22 -12.86
C CYS A 57 5.66 -2.56 -12.84
N CYS A 58 5.28 -3.57 -12.06
CA CYS A 58 3.90 -3.98 -11.90
C CYS A 58 3.03 -2.86 -11.28
N SER A 59 3.55 -2.13 -10.28
CA SER A 59 2.81 -1.03 -9.64
C SER A 59 2.50 0.13 -10.60
N PHE A 60 3.35 0.36 -11.61
CA PHE A 60 3.18 1.38 -12.63
C PHE A 60 2.52 0.87 -13.92
N GLY A 61 2.10 -0.40 -13.96
CA GLY A 61 1.38 -0.96 -15.11
C GLY A 61 2.26 -1.37 -16.28
N HIS A 62 3.54 -1.71 -16.05
CA HIS A 62 4.42 -2.21 -17.10
C HIS A 62 3.88 -3.52 -17.70
N LYS A 63 3.60 -3.53 -19.01
CA LYS A 63 2.95 -4.64 -19.72
C LYS A 63 3.64 -5.99 -19.51
N GLY A 64 4.97 -6.04 -19.59
CA GLY A 64 5.72 -7.29 -19.36
C GLY A 64 5.57 -7.83 -17.94
N CYS A 65 5.40 -6.96 -16.94
CA CYS A 65 5.21 -7.39 -15.56
C CYS A 65 3.80 -7.95 -15.35
N LEU A 66 2.79 -7.31 -15.97
CA LEU A 66 1.41 -7.79 -15.93
C LEU A 66 1.28 -9.16 -16.60
N LYS A 67 1.95 -9.39 -17.73
CA LYS A 67 1.98 -10.69 -18.42
C LYS A 67 2.65 -11.77 -17.56
N GLU A 68 3.73 -11.46 -16.86
CA GLU A 68 4.37 -12.43 -15.97
C GLU A 68 3.51 -12.74 -14.73
N ALA A 69 2.78 -11.75 -14.21
CA ALA A 69 1.79 -11.99 -13.17
C ALA A 69 0.65 -12.89 -13.65
N GLU A 70 0.14 -12.68 -14.87
CA GLU A 70 -0.84 -13.56 -15.49
C GLU A 70 -0.32 -15.00 -15.62
N ARG A 71 0.93 -15.18 -16.07
CA ARG A 71 1.57 -16.50 -16.12
C ARG A 71 1.67 -17.15 -14.74
N LEU A 72 2.05 -16.38 -13.71
CA LEU A 72 2.12 -16.87 -12.32
C LEU A 72 0.73 -17.22 -11.76
N SER A 73 -0.35 -16.61 -12.26
CA SER A 73 -1.71 -16.90 -11.79
C SER A 73 -2.16 -18.32 -12.14
N LEU A 74 -1.60 -18.94 -13.19
CA LEU A 74 -1.89 -20.32 -13.59
C LEU A 74 -1.33 -21.34 -12.57
N ASP A 75 -0.13 -21.07 -12.05
CA ASP A 75 0.44 -21.82 -10.93
C ASP A 75 1.26 -20.89 -10.02
N ILE A 76 0.65 -20.51 -8.90
CA ILE A 76 1.23 -19.64 -7.86
C ILE A 76 2.44 -20.27 -7.15
N SER A 77 2.62 -21.60 -7.26
CA SER A 77 3.83 -22.27 -6.75
C SER A 77 5.03 -22.07 -7.68
N SER A 78 4.81 -21.68 -8.94
CA SER A 78 5.85 -21.64 -9.95
C SER A 78 6.85 -20.49 -9.76
N GLY A 79 8.07 -20.69 -10.27
CA GLY A 79 9.12 -19.68 -10.25
C GLY A 79 9.87 -19.54 -8.92
N SER A 80 10.86 -18.65 -8.90
CA SER A 80 11.69 -18.41 -7.72
C SER A 80 10.90 -17.75 -6.58
N PRO A 81 11.32 -17.90 -5.32
CA PRO A 81 10.75 -17.15 -4.19
C PRO A 81 10.72 -15.63 -4.42
N GLU A 82 11.75 -15.07 -5.06
CA GLU A 82 11.89 -13.64 -5.32
C GLU A 82 10.87 -13.16 -6.36
N LYS A 83 10.69 -13.92 -7.45
CA LYS A 83 9.66 -13.62 -8.45
C LYS A 83 8.27 -13.70 -7.85
N ARG A 84 7.97 -14.74 -7.06
CA ARG A 84 6.69 -14.88 -6.36
C ARG A 84 6.43 -13.69 -5.43
N SER A 85 7.43 -13.30 -4.63
CA SER A 85 7.35 -12.14 -3.75
C SER A 85 7.08 -10.83 -4.50
N ALA A 86 7.63 -10.67 -5.71
CA ALA A 86 7.41 -9.49 -6.54
C ALA A 86 6.01 -9.45 -7.19
N LEU A 87 5.49 -10.61 -7.63
CA LEU A 87 4.35 -10.68 -8.54
C LEU A 87 3.03 -11.06 -7.88
N LEU A 88 3.02 -11.77 -6.75
CA LEU A 88 1.78 -12.30 -6.16
C LEU A 88 0.76 -11.23 -5.77
N CYS A 89 1.24 -10.07 -5.31
CA CYS A 89 0.38 -8.92 -5.08
C CYS A 89 -0.35 -8.50 -6.36
N THR A 90 0.36 -8.50 -7.50
CA THR A 90 -0.22 -8.19 -8.81
C THR A 90 -1.16 -9.28 -9.30
N VAL A 91 -0.83 -10.56 -9.07
CA VAL A 91 -1.73 -11.70 -9.34
C VAL A 91 -3.08 -11.48 -8.66
N VAL A 92 -3.07 -11.20 -7.35
CA VAL A 92 -4.32 -10.96 -6.60
C VAL A 92 -5.01 -9.68 -7.02
N LYS A 93 -4.24 -8.62 -7.34
CA LYS A 93 -4.80 -7.33 -7.78
C LYS A 93 -5.56 -7.43 -9.10
N LEU A 94 -5.06 -8.23 -10.05
CA LEU A 94 -5.69 -8.46 -11.35
C LEU A 94 -6.70 -9.62 -11.32
N GLY A 95 -6.58 -10.50 -10.33
CA GLY A 95 -7.40 -11.69 -10.18
C GLY A 95 -8.83 -11.41 -9.72
N ASN A 96 -9.68 -12.40 -9.94
CA ASN A 96 -11.05 -12.45 -9.42
C ASN A 96 -11.11 -13.18 -8.07
N SER A 97 -12.33 -13.41 -7.55
CA SER A 97 -12.54 -14.13 -6.30
C SER A 97 -11.92 -15.53 -6.29
N SER A 98 -11.90 -16.26 -7.41
CA SER A 98 -11.30 -17.60 -7.48
C SER A 98 -9.79 -17.57 -7.25
N VAL A 99 -9.09 -16.60 -7.86
CA VAL A 99 -7.65 -16.39 -7.62
C VAL A 99 -7.41 -16.05 -6.15
N TRP A 100 -8.24 -15.19 -5.56
CA TRP A 100 -8.14 -14.82 -4.15
C TRP A 100 -8.39 -16.02 -3.21
N GLU A 101 -9.41 -16.85 -3.47
CA GLU A 101 -9.64 -18.10 -2.70
C GLU A 101 -8.47 -19.07 -2.81
N SER A 102 -7.88 -19.21 -4.00
CA SER A 102 -6.70 -20.07 -4.20
C SER A 102 -5.52 -19.61 -3.34
N VAL A 103 -5.28 -18.30 -3.26
CA VAL A 103 -4.25 -17.73 -2.37
C VAL A 103 -4.61 -17.92 -0.90
N LEU A 104 -5.89 -17.76 -0.53
CA LEU A 104 -6.34 -18.00 0.84
C LEU A 104 -6.16 -19.46 1.25
N GLY A 105 -6.52 -20.41 0.39
CA GLY A 105 -6.27 -21.83 0.65
C GLY A 105 -4.78 -22.13 0.84
N ARG A 106 -3.90 -21.47 0.10
CA ARG A 106 -2.43 -21.59 0.28
C ARG A 106 -1.96 -20.98 1.60
N TYR A 107 -2.58 -19.90 2.07
CA TYR A 107 -2.33 -19.34 3.39
C TYR A 107 -2.72 -20.33 4.50
N GLU A 108 -3.92 -20.90 4.42
CA GLU A 108 -4.45 -21.80 5.44
C GLU A 108 -3.67 -23.12 5.52
N ASN A 109 -3.11 -23.59 4.40
CA ASN A 109 -2.31 -24.82 4.32
C ASN A 109 -0.79 -24.57 4.43
N ALA A 110 -0.36 -23.34 4.71
CA ALA A 110 1.05 -22.99 4.73
C ALA A 110 1.78 -23.63 5.93
N LYS A 111 2.78 -24.47 5.64
CA LYS A 111 3.67 -25.05 6.67
C LYS A 111 4.77 -24.09 7.12
N SER A 112 5.12 -23.12 6.28
CA SER A 112 6.18 -22.14 6.56
C SER A 112 5.58 -20.79 6.94
N PRO A 113 6.01 -20.16 8.06
CA PRO A 113 5.56 -18.82 8.44
C PRO A 113 5.86 -17.76 7.36
N ALA A 114 6.99 -17.87 6.68
CA ALA A 114 7.36 -16.95 5.60
C ALA A 114 6.40 -17.08 4.39
N TRP A 115 6.01 -18.31 4.07
CA TRP A 115 5.06 -18.59 3.00
C TRP A 115 3.65 -18.10 3.36
N ALA A 116 3.19 -18.38 4.58
CA ALA A 116 1.91 -17.89 5.09
C ALA A 116 1.85 -16.36 5.02
N LEU A 117 2.89 -15.68 5.50
CA LEU A 117 2.96 -14.22 5.49
C LEU A 117 2.96 -13.65 4.06
N LEU A 118 3.63 -14.31 3.11
CA LEU A 118 3.59 -13.90 1.70
C LEU A 118 2.18 -14.01 1.11
N MET A 119 1.47 -15.13 1.36
CA MET A 119 0.08 -15.30 0.92
C MET A 119 -0.81 -14.22 1.54
N LEU A 120 -0.69 -13.99 2.85
CA LEU A 120 -1.49 -12.99 3.57
C LEU A 120 -1.24 -11.57 3.04
N ARG A 121 0.01 -11.20 2.76
CA ARG A 121 0.37 -9.92 2.12
C ARG A 121 -0.21 -9.79 0.71
N SER A 122 -0.30 -10.89 -0.02
CA SER A 122 -0.82 -10.89 -1.40
C SER A 122 -2.34 -10.73 -1.41
N LEU A 123 -3.06 -11.37 -0.47
CA LEU A 123 -4.51 -11.21 -0.30
C LEU A 123 -4.93 -9.75 -0.10
N ALA A 124 -4.09 -8.94 0.55
CA ALA A 124 -4.33 -7.52 0.77
C ALA A 124 -4.26 -6.63 -0.48
N CYS A 125 -3.77 -7.16 -1.60
CA CYS A 125 -3.64 -6.42 -2.85
C CYS A 125 -4.90 -6.46 -3.73
N THR A 126 -5.97 -7.14 -3.29
CA THR A 126 -7.23 -7.21 -4.02
C THR A 126 -7.86 -5.83 -4.23
N ASN A 127 -8.46 -5.61 -5.40
CA ASN A 127 -9.29 -4.43 -5.66
C ASN A 127 -10.77 -4.66 -5.30
N ASN A 128 -11.12 -5.86 -4.83
CA ASN A 128 -12.50 -6.19 -4.48
C ASN A 128 -12.79 -5.83 -3.02
N GLU A 129 -13.68 -4.86 -2.81
CA GLU A 129 -14.06 -4.36 -1.48
C GLU A 129 -14.57 -5.46 -0.55
N THR A 130 -15.42 -6.38 -1.04
CA THR A 130 -15.97 -7.49 -0.25
C THR A 130 -14.86 -8.42 0.25
N LEU A 131 -13.88 -8.71 -0.60
CA LEU A 131 -12.73 -9.54 -0.22
C LEU A 131 -11.80 -8.81 0.76
N THR A 132 -11.62 -7.50 0.61
CA THR A 132 -10.89 -6.68 1.58
C THR A 132 -11.59 -6.69 2.95
N LYS A 133 -12.91 -6.52 3.01
CA LYS A 133 -13.69 -6.61 4.26
C LYS A 133 -13.59 -8.00 4.89
N ARG A 134 -13.63 -9.07 4.08
CA ARG A 134 -13.42 -10.44 4.56
C ARG A 134 -12.00 -10.64 5.12
N LEU A 135 -10.99 -10.09 4.47
CA LEU A 135 -9.61 -10.13 4.97
C LEU A 135 -9.49 -9.40 6.30
N LEU A 136 -10.09 -8.21 6.46
CA LEU A 136 -10.07 -7.48 7.72
C LEU A 136 -10.66 -8.31 8.87
N LYS A 137 -11.80 -8.97 8.65
CA LYS A 137 -12.39 -9.90 9.63
C LYS A 137 -11.41 -11.04 9.99
N LEU A 138 -10.75 -11.63 9.01
CA LEU A 138 -9.75 -12.69 9.23
C LEU A 138 -8.57 -12.20 10.08
N LEU A 139 -8.07 -10.98 9.84
CA LEU A 139 -6.92 -10.42 10.56
C LEU A 139 -7.13 -10.31 12.07
N PHE A 140 -8.38 -10.10 12.51
CA PHE A 140 -8.71 -9.96 13.93
C PHE A 140 -9.17 -11.27 14.58
N THR A 141 -9.04 -12.41 13.89
CA THR A 141 -9.14 -13.74 14.51
C THR A 141 -7.84 -14.12 15.23
N ASP A 142 -7.89 -15.21 16.01
CA ASP A 142 -6.69 -15.74 16.69
C ASP A 142 -5.68 -16.40 15.76
N LYS A 143 -6.04 -16.63 14.49
CA LYS A 143 -5.16 -17.26 13.50
C LYS A 143 -4.02 -16.35 13.04
N VAL A 144 -4.17 -15.02 13.16
CA VAL A 144 -3.19 -14.05 12.65
C VAL A 144 -2.38 -13.44 13.79
N ARG A 145 -1.04 -13.46 13.62
CA ARG A 145 -0.10 -12.90 14.59
C ARG A 145 -0.25 -11.38 14.66
N ARG A 146 -0.22 -10.81 15.87
CA ARG A 146 -0.39 -9.36 16.10
C ARG A 146 0.53 -8.49 15.23
N HIS A 147 1.79 -8.87 15.06
CA HIS A 147 2.75 -8.10 14.25
C HIS A 147 2.41 -8.11 12.76
N ASP A 148 1.74 -9.15 12.27
CA ASP A 148 1.32 -9.24 10.88
C ASP A 148 0.11 -8.37 10.62
N ILE A 149 -0.86 -8.29 11.55
CA ILE A 149 -2.07 -7.48 11.41
C ILE A 149 -1.76 -6.05 10.96
N VAL A 150 -0.88 -5.35 11.68
CA VAL A 150 -0.53 -3.95 11.37
C VAL A 150 0.13 -3.83 9.99
N ASN A 151 0.99 -4.78 9.62
CA ASN A 151 1.63 -4.81 8.31
C ASN A 151 0.61 -5.00 7.19
N ILE A 152 -0.35 -5.92 7.37
CA ILE A 152 -1.38 -6.19 6.37
C ILE A 152 -2.33 -5.00 6.24
N ILE A 153 -2.78 -4.41 7.36
CA ILE A 153 -3.61 -3.19 7.34
C ILE A 153 -2.88 -2.06 6.62
N THR A 154 -1.58 -1.88 6.87
CA THR A 154 -0.77 -0.85 6.19
C THR A 154 -0.72 -1.09 4.68
N LEU A 155 -0.69 -2.34 4.22
CA LEU A 155 -0.76 -2.68 2.80
C LEU A 155 -2.13 -2.37 2.19
N ILE A 156 -3.23 -2.69 2.88
CA ILE A 156 -4.58 -2.34 2.43
C ILE A 156 -4.72 -0.82 2.31
N SER A 157 -4.31 -0.07 3.35
CA SER A 157 -4.32 1.40 3.38
C SER A 157 -3.33 2.08 2.42
N SER A 158 -2.59 1.32 1.60
CA SER A 158 -1.67 1.88 0.61
C SER A 158 -2.37 2.41 -0.65
N SER A 159 -3.68 2.21 -0.75
CA SER A 159 -4.59 2.75 -1.77
C SER A 159 -5.66 3.64 -1.12
N SER A 160 -6.32 4.49 -1.92
CA SER A 160 -7.42 5.33 -1.41
C SER A 160 -8.58 4.47 -0.93
N ASP A 161 -9.10 3.61 -1.81
CA ASP A 161 -10.24 2.73 -1.52
C ASP A 161 -9.96 1.82 -0.32
N GLY A 162 -8.76 1.24 -0.24
CA GLY A 162 -8.36 0.42 0.91
C GLY A 162 -8.21 1.22 2.20
N ALA A 163 -7.74 2.47 2.14
CA ALA A 163 -7.68 3.33 3.31
C ALA A 163 -9.08 3.67 3.83
N ASP A 164 -10.04 3.90 2.94
CA ASP A 164 -11.42 4.20 3.29
C ASP A 164 -12.10 2.99 3.96
N ILE A 165 -11.91 1.78 3.39
CA ILE A 165 -12.42 0.53 3.98
C ILE A 165 -11.82 0.30 5.38
N VAL A 166 -10.51 0.51 5.53
CA VAL A 166 -9.83 0.35 6.83
C VAL A 166 -10.29 1.42 7.82
N PHE A 167 -10.53 2.65 7.36
CA PHE A 167 -11.05 3.73 8.18
C PHE A 167 -12.40 3.35 8.79
N THR A 168 -13.38 2.99 7.96
CA THR A 168 -14.70 2.56 8.42
C THR A 168 -14.59 1.39 9.41
N TYR A 169 -13.82 0.35 9.06
CA TYR A 169 -13.62 -0.78 9.96
C TYR A 169 -12.99 -0.37 11.29
N PHE A 170 -12.01 0.55 11.28
CA PHE A 170 -11.33 1.03 12.48
C PHE A 170 -12.29 1.78 13.40
N ILE A 171 -13.12 2.69 12.86
CA ILE A 171 -14.10 3.44 13.66
C ILE A 171 -15.12 2.48 14.28
N GLU A 172 -15.68 1.57 13.50
CA GLU A 172 -16.69 0.60 13.93
C GLU A 172 -16.16 -0.39 14.99
N ASN A 173 -14.86 -0.70 14.97
CA ASN A 173 -14.29 -1.80 15.76
C ASN A 173 -13.16 -1.37 16.71
N ILE A 174 -13.00 -0.08 17.01
CA ILE A 174 -11.87 0.44 17.77
C ILE A 174 -11.63 -0.29 19.11
N TYR A 175 -12.71 -0.69 19.79
CA TYR A 175 -12.66 -1.44 21.05
C TYR A 175 -12.10 -2.84 20.86
N ASN A 176 -12.59 -3.60 19.88
CA ASN A 176 -12.12 -4.95 19.56
C ASN A 176 -10.66 -4.92 19.09
N ILE A 177 -10.29 -3.92 18.30
CA ILE A 177 -8.92 -3.69 17.85
C ILE A 177 -8.02 -3.45 19.07
N TYR A 178 -8.43 -2.58 20.00
CA TYR A 178 -7.67 -2.35 21.23
C TYR A 178 -7.54 -3.62 22.08
N GLN A 179 -8.62 -4.37 22.30
CA GLN A 179 -8.57 -5.63 23.06
C GLN A 179 -7.61 -6.65 22.41
N ARG A 180 -7.58 -6.71 21.07
CA ARG A 180 -6.67 -7.62 20.36
C ARG A 180 -5.19 -7.29 20.59
N PHE A 181 -4.84 -6.01 20.66
CA PHE A 181 -3.45 -5.56 20.82
C PHE A 181 -3.03 -5.36 22.28
N GLY A 182 -3.95 -4.88 23.13
CA GLY A 182 -3.69 -4.48 24.51
C GLY A 182 -2.90 -3.17 24.65
N GLU A 183 -2.67 -2.44 23.55
CA GLU A 183 -1.79 -1.27 23.55
C GLU A 183 -2.13 -0.28 22.43
N PHE A 184 -1.85 1.01 22.65
CA PHE A 184 -2.27 2.09 21.74
C PHE A 184 -1.33 2.35 20.56
N THR A 185 -0.11 1.83 20.56
CA THR A 185 0.89 2.03 19.50
C THR A 185 0.47 1.39 18.18
N SER A 186 -0.12 0.20 18.20
CA SER A 186 -0.66 -0.47 17.00
C SER A 186 -1.86 0.30 16.44
N LEU A 187 -2.75 0.79 17.30
CA LEU A 187 -3.86 1.65 16.86
C LEU A 187 -3.33 2.93 16.21
N ARG A 188 -2.35 3.61 16.81
CA ARG A 188 -1.70 4.78 16.21
C ARG A 188 -1.02 4.44 14.88
N LYS A 189 -0.41 3.25 14.74
CA LYS A 189 0.17 2.80 13.46
C LYS A 189 -0.90 2.62 12.38
N ILE A 190 -2.04 2.03 12.72
CA ILE A 190 -3.20 1.89 11.81
C ILE A 190 -3.74 3.28 11.43
N MET A 191 -3.97 4.17 12.39
CA MET A 191 -4.41 5.54 12.10
C MET A 191 -3.45 6.28 11.17
N ARG A 192 -2.13 6.14 11.38
CA ARG A 192 -1.11 6.71 10.50
C ARG A 192 -1.10 6.08 9.09
N SER A 193 -1.44 4.81 8.93
CA SER A 193 -1.49 4.20 7.59
C SER A 193 -2.66 4.76 6.78
N ILE A 194 -3.79 5.02 7.44
CA ILE A 194 -5.00 5.59 6.83
C ILE A 194 -4.83 7.10 6.53
N SER A 195 -4.12 7.85 7.38
CA SER A 195 -4.00 9.32 7.28
C SER A 195 -3.41 9.83 5.96
N LYS A 196 -2.73 8.96 5.22
CA LYS A 196 -2.19 9.22 3.88
C LYS A 196 -3.27 9.61 2.86
N TYR A 197 -4.46 9.03 2.98
CA TYR A 197 -5.60 9.23 2.08
C TYR A 197 -6.80 9.91 2.75
N MET A 198 -6.70 10.30 4.03
CA MET A 198 -7.80 10.96 4.74
C MET A 198 -8.31 12.24 4.03
N THR A 199 -9.63 12.31 3.90
CA THR A 199 -10.42 13.42 3.36
C THR A 199 -10.96 14.28 4.49
N GLN A 200 -11.58 15.43 4.17
CA GLN A 200 -12.22 16.27 5.17
C GLN A 200 -13.38 15.55 5.87
N SER A 201 -14.07 14.66 5.15
CA SER A 201 -15.15 13.83 5.70
C SER A 201 -14.62 12.90 6.79
N HIS A 202 -13.51 12.18 6.55
CA HIS A 202 -12.88 11.33 7.58
C HIS A 202 -12.49 12.13 8.84
N LEU A 203 -11.99 13.36 8.68
CA LEU A 203 -11.62 14.21 9.80
C LEU A 203 -12.83 14.69 10.59
N THR A 204 -13.93 15.03 9.91
CA THR A 204 -15.19 15.39 10.55
C THR A 204 -15.76 14.21 11.34
N GLU A 205 -15.73 13.01 10.77
CA GLU A 205 -16.19 11.79 11.45
C GLU A 205 -15.34 11.50 12.69
N LEU A 206 -14.00 11.59 12.60
CA LEU A 206 -13.12 11.43 13.76
C LEU A 206 -13.40 12.42 14.89
N LYS A 207 -13.80 13.66 14.59
CA LYS A 207 -14.17 14.67 15.59
C LYS A 207 -15.47 14.36 16.31
N GLN A 208 -16.35 13.57 15.70
CA GLN A 208 -17.64 13.19 16.28
C GLN A 208 -17.54 11.93 17.17
N ILE A 209 -16.44 11.19 17.07
CA ILE A 209 -16.22 9.99 17.88
C ILE A 209 -16.02 10.38 19.34
N THR A 210 -16.81 9.76 20.22
CA THR A 210 -16.62 9.83 21.67
C THR A 210 -15.96 8.54 22.15
N LEU A 211 -14.75 8.67 22.73
CA LEU A 211 -14.04 7.56 23.34
C LEU A 211 -14.00 7.70 24.87
N PRO A 212 -14.03 6.60 25.63
CA PRO A 212 -13.88 6.64 27.08
C PRO A 212 -12.53 7.23 27.50
N GLN A 213 -12.45 7.74 28.72
CA GLN A 213 -11.20 8.30 29.27
C GLN A 213 -10.03 7.31 29.26
N SER A 214 -10.31 6.00 29.37
CA SER A 214 -9.30 4.94 29.26
C SER A 214 -8.56 4.94 27.90
N TYR A 215 -9.13 5.55 26.86
CA TYR A 215 -8.56 5.68 25.52
C TYR A 215 -7.78 6.98 25.30
N ALA A 216 -7.60 7.83 26.33
CA ALA A 216 -6.88 9.11 26.21
C ALA A 216 -5.45 8.94 25.65
N ALA A 217 -4.78 7.82 25.94
CA ALA A 217 -3.46 7.49 25.42
C ALA A 217 -3.41 7.27 23.89
N LEU A 218 -4.56 7.13 23.21
CA LEU A 218 -4.64 7.13 21.75
C LEU A 218 -4.24 8.50 21.16
N LYS A 219 -4.44 9.59 21.92
CA LYS A 219 -4.19 10.97 21.51
C LYS A 219 -4.90 11.36 20.20
N LEU A 220 -6.20 11.07 20.13
CA LEU A 220 -7.02 11.28 18.94
C LEU A 220 -7.02 12.75 18.47
N ASN A 221 -7.13 13.71 19.38
CA ASN A 221 -7.10 15.14 19.04
C ASN A 221 -5.77 15.57 18.41
N ASP A 222 -4.63 15.09 18.92
CA ASP A 222 -3.32 15.38 18.35
C ASP A 222 -3.18 14.79 16.94
N PHE A 223 -3.71 13.58 16.76
CA PHE A 223 -3.74 12.93 15.45
C PHE A 223 -4.61 13.70 14.44
N ILE A 224 -5.80 14.17 14.84
CA ILE A 224 -6.69 14.97 13.98
C ILE A 224 -5.97 16.25 13.53
N LYS A 225 -5.40 17.01 14.46
CA LYS A 225 -4.65 18.25 14.15
C LYS A 225 -3.47 17.99 13.19
N SER A 226 -2.72 16.91 13.43
CA SER A 226 -1.61 16.52 12.54
C SER A 226 -2.10 16.11 11.14
N SER A 227 -3.26 15.47 11.06
CA SER A 227 -3.86 15.00 9.82
C SER A 227 -4.42 16.16 8.98
N GLU A 228 -5.04 17.15 9.62
CA GLU A 228 -5.48 18.41 8.98
C GLU A 228 -4.30 19.15 8.34
N LYS A 229 -3.21 19.34 9.10
CA LYS A 229 -1.99 19.98 8.58
C LYS A 229 -1.41 19.21 7.38
N SER A 230 -1.37 17.88 7.50
CA SER A 230 -0.85 17.01 6.44
C SER A 230 -1.72 17.06 5.18
N GLN A 231 -3.05 17.09 5.33
CA GLN A 231 -3.98 17.20 4.22
C GLN A 231 -3.83 18.53 3.49
N SER A 232 -3.78 19.65 4.21
CA SER A 232 -3.55 20.98 3.63
C SER A 232 -2.26 21.02 2.83
N TRP A 233 -1.16 20.49 3.39
CA TRP A 233 0.11 20.38 2.69
C TRP A 233 0.01 19.54 1.41
N ARG A 234 -0.63 18.35 1.47
CA ARG A 234 -0.82 17.47 0.30
C ARG A 234 -1.63 18.15 -0.81
N ASN A 235 -2.68 18.88 -0.46
CA ASN A 235 -3.51 19.60 -1.43
C ASN A 235 -2.71 20.68 -2.16
N ASN A 236 -1.85 21.42 -1.45
CA ASN A 236 -0.99 22.43 -2.05
C ASN A 236 0.10 21.79 -2.93
N ALA A 237 0.75 20.73 -2.46
CA ALA A 237 1.75 19.99 -3.23
C ALA A 237 1.16 19.36 -4.50
N ALA A 238 -0.09 18.87 -4.44
CA ALA A 238 -0.80 18.33 -5.59
C ALA A 238 -1.00 19.38 -6.70
N LYS A 239 -1.38 20.61 -6.35
CA LYS A 239 -1.51 21.72 -7.32
C LYS A 239 -0.20 21.99 -8.07
N GLN A 240 0.92 22.05 -7.33
CA GLN A 240 2.24 22.28 -7.91
C GLN A 240 2.70 21.11 -8.81
N LEU A 241 2.42 19.88 -8.38
CA LEU A 241 2.72 18.68 -9.17
C LEU A 241 1.94 18.67 -10.49
N THR A 242 0.65 19.02 -10.46
CA THR A 242 -0.19 19.12 -11.67
C THR A 242 0.40 20.09 -12.68
N LEU A 243 0.77 21.31 -12.25
CA LEU A 243 1.39 22.33 -13.12
C LEU A 243 2.69 21.82 -13.74
N TYR A 244 3.56 21.20 -12.92
CA TYR A 244 4.83 20.64 -13.39
C TYR A 244 4.65 19.52 -14.43
N VAL A 245 3.67 18.63 -14.24
CA VAL A 245 3.40 17.52 -15.15
C VAL A 245 2.77 17.99 -16.46
N MET A 246 1.92 19.03 -16.43
CA MET A 246 1.21 19.57 -17.60
C MET A 246 2.03 20.59 -18.43
N GLY A 247 3.27 20.89 -18.04
CA GLY A 247 4.14 21.82 -18.80
C GLY A 247 3.72 23.30 -18.71
N GLY A 248 2.76 23.63 -17.84
CA GLY A 248 2.22 24.98 -17.67
C GLY A 248 2.88 25.75 -16.55
N GLY A 249 3.88 26.57 -16.90
CA GLY A 249 4.35 27.70 -16.07
C GLY A 249 5.86 27.72 -15.83
N ASN A 250 6.44 28.93 -15.91
CA ASN A 250 7.78 29.23 -15.39
C ASN A 250 7.84 28.79 -13.92
N VAL A 251 8.36 27.59 -13.68
CA VAL A 251 8.57 27.06 -12.34
C VAL A 251 9.83 27.74 -11.78
N SER A 252 9.66 28.91 -11.17
CA SER A 252 10.75 29.67 -10.51
C SER A 252 11.39 28.88 -9.36
N THR A 253 10.72 27.83 -8.87
CA THR A 253 11.20 26.91 -7.82
C THR A 253 10.87 25.49 -8.24
N PRO A 254 11.83 24.71 -8.73
CA PRO A 254 11.57 23.34 -9.17
C PRO A 254 10.89 22.49 -8.08
N PHE A 255 9.96 21.61 -8.48
CA PHE A 255 9.18 20.78 -7.55
C PHE A 255 10.03 20.05 -6.49
N TYR A 256 11.26 19.63 -6.85
CA TYR A 256 12.21 19.00 -5.91
C TYR A 256 12.70 19.92 -4.77
N GLN A 257 12.66 21.26 -4.92
CA GLN A 257 12.98 22.20 -3.85
C GLN A 257 11.88 22.31 -2.78
N THR A 258 10.63 21.97 -3.11
CA THR A 258 9.55 21.87 -2.10
C THR A 258 9.65 20.63 -1.22
N PHE A 259 10.44 19.62 -1.64
CA PHE A 259 10.69 18.40 -0.86
C PHE A 259 11.73 18.59 0.25
N SER A 260 12.67 19.54 0.11
CA SER A 260 13.77 19.74 1.06
C SER A 260 13.33 20.32 2.41
N HIS A 261 12.15 20.96 2.46
CA HIS A 261 11.61 21.59 3.68
C HIS A 261 10.58 20.71 4.42
N GLY A 262 10.24 19.56 3.86
CA GLY A 262 9.36 18.57 4.49
C GLY A 262 10.09 17.62 5.43
N LYS A 263 10.92 18.11 6.36
CA LYS A 263 11.33 17.33 7.53
C LYS A 263 10.12 17.20 8.45
N LEU A 264 9.39 16.10 8.33
CA LEU A 264 8.40 15.71 9.34
C LEU A 264 8.56 14.22 9.62
N HIS A 265 8.95 13.96 10.87
CA HIS A 265 9.04 12.69 11.57
C HIS A 265 7.76 11.84 11.44
#